data_AF-A0A1F6EGT6-F1
#
_entry.id   AF-A0A1F6EGT6-F1
#
_cell.length_a   1.000
_cell.length_b   1.000
_cell.length_c   1.000
_cell.angle_alpha   90.00
_cell.angle_beta   90.00
_cell.angle_gamma   90.00
#
_symmetry.space_group_name_H-M   'P 1'
#
loop_
_entity.id
_entity.type
_entity.pdbx_description
1 polymer ?
#
loop_
_entity_poly.entity_id
_entity_poly.type
_entity_poly.pdbx_seq_one_letter_code
_entity_poly.pdbx_strand_id
1 'polypeptide(L)'
;MEEMFSEFTSTASSSASVLAGVLNTSRDILVLAGIFAGIFFYCLWAGKKATLASLFALIFAGLLFVMFPYWNLITTPPAGVEDATDGLWMKGGVFLALFLAVRFAVHGSVRGIFAEEKAKKWLEAFLLTTVFFGLGMVYAYQLIALSAFYPLPAPIAFLIIAPPALFWWPIAAFVVAYLFSE
;
A
#
# COMPACT_ATOMS: atom_id res chain seq x y z
N MET A 1 -3.57 -22.99 -47.64
CA MET A 1 -4.85 -22.83 -46.89
C MET A 1 -4.63 -23.17 -45.41
N GLU A 2 -3.90 -24.23 -45.07
CA GLU A 2 -3.51 -24.54 -43.67
C GLU A 2 -2.62 -23.49 -42.99
N GLU A 3 -1.68 -22.86 -43.72
CA GLU A 3 -0.84 -21.78 -43.16
C GLU A 3 -1.66 -20.54 -42.79
N MET A 4 -2.67 -20.17 -43.58
CA MET A 4 -3.58 -19.07 -43.27
C MET A 4 -4.41 -19.38 -42.03
N PHE A 5 -4.92 -20.62 -41.88
CA PHE A 5 -5.65 -21.02 -40.68
C PHE A 5 -4.76 -20.99 -39.42
N SER A 6 -3.50 -21.39 -39.52
CA SER A 6 -2.50 -21.30 -38.45
C SER A 6 -2.26 -19.84 -38.01
N GLU A 7 -2.11 -18.93 -38.96
CA GLU A 7 -1.91 -17.49 -38.71
C GLU A 7 -3.15 -16.81 -38.11
N PHE A 8 -4.36 -17.20 -38.52
CA PHE A 8 -5.61 -16.74 -37.89
C PHE A 8 -5.76 -17.27 -36.46
N THR A 9 -5.41 -18.54 -36.20
CA THR A 9 -5.45 -19.09 -34.83
C THR A 9 -4.39 -18.48 -33.91
N SER A 10 -3.19 -18.19 -34.42
CA SER A 10 -2.14 -17.55 -33.62
C SER A 10 -2.49 -16.09 -33.30
N THR A 11 -3.06 -15.35 -34.26
CA THR A 11 -3.49 -13.96 -34.06
C THR A 11 -4.73 -13.85 -33.15
N ALA A 12 -5.65 -14.81 -33.22
CA ALA A 12 -6.79 -14.89 -32.30
C ALA A 12 -6.35 -15.23 -30.86
N SER A 13 -5.37 -16.13 -30.71
CA SER A 13 -4.79 -16.45 -29.39
C SER A 13 -3.99 -15.28 -28.79
N SER A 14 -3.26 -14.53 -29.63
CA SER A 14 -2.49 -13.36 -29.17
C SER A 14 -3.43 -12.22 -28.76
N SER A 15 -4.45 -11.91 -29.57
CA SER A 15 -5.47 -10.90 -29.22
C SER A 15 -6.28 -11.27 -27.97
N ALA A 16 -6.63 -12.54 -27.77
CA ALA A 16 -7.27 -13.00 -26.53
C ALA A 16 -6.36 -12.87 -25.31
N SER A 17 -5.06 -13.18 -25.44
CA SER A 17 -4.09 -13.04 -24.34
C SER A 17 -3.80 -11.57 -24.00
N VAL A 18 -3.77 -10.69 -24.99
CA VAL A 18 -3.63 -9.24 -24.82
C VAL A 18 -4.89 -8.67 -24.16
N LEU A 19 -6.09 -9.07 -24.62
CA LEU A 19 -7.34 -8.63 -24.02
C LEU A 19 -7.48 -9.11 -22.57
N ALA A 20 -7.09 -10.36 -22.26
CA ALA A 20 -7.04 -10.87 -20.90
C ALA A 20 -6.02 -10.12 -20.04
N GLY A 21 -4.85 -9.79 -20.59
CA GLY A 21 -3.84 -8.95 -19.91
C GLY A 21 -4.34 -7.54 -19.61
N VAL A 22 -5.02 -6.90 -20.57
CA VAL A 22 -5.61 -5.56 -20.40
C VAL A 22 -6.76 -5.59 -19.40
N LEU A 23 -7.62 -6.62 -19.43
CA LEU A 23 -8.72 -6.78 -18.49
C LEU A 23 -8.23 -6.98 -17.05
N ASN A 24 -7.23 -7.83 -16.85
CA ASN A 24 -6.63 -8.04 -15.53
C ASN A 24 -5.93 -6.77 -15.02
N THR A 25 -5.16 -6.09 -15.88
CA THR A 25 -4.54 -4.80 -15.55
C THR A 25 -5.59 -3.74 -15.19
N SER A 26 -6.68 -3.67 -15.95
CA SER A 26 -7.80 -2.75 -15.69
C SER A 26 -8.46 -3.02 -14.36
N ARG A 27 -8.64 -4.30 -14.00
CA ARG A 27 -9.20 -4.70 -12.70
C ARG A 27 -8.28 -4.29 -11.55
N ASP A 28 -6.97 -4.50 -11.67
CA ASP A 28 -6.03 -4.12 -10.62
C ASP A 28 -5.98 -2.60 -10.43
N ILE A 29 -6.02 -1.83 -11.53
CA ILE A 29 -6.13 -0.37 -11.47
C ILE A 29 -7.43 0.06 -10.77
N LEU A 30 -8.56 -0.59 -11.04
CA LEU A 30 -9.84 -0.30 -10.38
C LEU A 30 -9.78 -0.60 -8.87
N VAL A 31 -9.16 -1.71 -8.47
CA VAL A 31 -8.98 -2.05 -7.04
C VAL A 31 -8.09 -1.01 -6.35
N LEU A 32 -6.97 -0.65 -6.96
CA LEU A 32 -6.06 0.38 -6.42
C LEU A 32 -6.73 1.76 -6.36
N ALA A 33 -7.49 2.13 -7.38
CA ALA A 33 -8.26 3.37 -7.39
C ALA A 33 -9.34 3.37 -6.30
N GLY A 34 -9.99 2.23 -6.05
CA GLY A 34 -10.95 2.06 -4.96
C GLY A 34 -10.32 2.22 -3.58
N ILE A 35 -9.16 1.61 -3.35
CA ILE A 35 -8.39 1.76 -2.09
C ILE A 35 -7.96 3.22 -1.92
N PHE A 36 -7.42 3.84 -2.97
CA PHE A 36 -7.01 5.25 -2.96
C PHE A 36 -8.19 6.17 -2.64
N ALA A 37 -9.33 6.00 -3.31
CA ALA A 37 -10.55 6.77 -3.04
C ALA A 37 -11.05 6.56 -1.60
N GLY A 38 -11.00 5.34 -1.08
CA GLY A 38 -11.36 5.05 0.31
C GLY A 38 -10.49 5.80 1.32
N ILE A 39 -9.17 5.81 1.11
CA ILE A 39 -8.22 6.58 1.93
C ILE A 39 -8.48 8.08 1.76
N PHE A 40 -8.78 8.55 0.54
CA PHE A 40 -9.09 9.95 0.27
C PHE A 40 -10.32 10.43 1.03
N PHE A 41 -11.42 9.67 0.96
CA PHE A 41 -12.64 9.96 1.73
C PHE A 41 -12.39 9.88 3.22
N TYR A 42 -11.59 8.92 3.68
CA TYR A 42 -11.18 8.84 5.08
C TYR A 42 -10.40 10.09 5.52
N CYS A 43 -9.48 10.61 4.70
CA CYS A 43 -8.76 11.85 4.97
C CYS A 43 -9.69 13.07 5.07
N LEU A 44 -10.70 13.14 4.19
CA LEU A 44 -11.70 14.21 4.21
C LEU A 44 -12.60 14.14 5.45
N TRP A 45 -12.97 12.93 5.89
CA TRP A 45 -13.92 12.71 6.99
C TRP A 45 -13.26 12.74 8.37
N ALA A 46 -12.16 12.01 8.57
CA ALA A 46 -11.46 11.92 9.85
C ALA A 46 -10.64 13.18 10.18
N GLY A 47 -10.33 13.98 9.17
CA GLY A 47 -9.57 15.22 9.28
C GLY A 47 -8.06 15.01 9.45
N LYS A 48 -7.32 16.12 9.30
CA LYS A 48 -5.86 16.19 9.32
C LYS A 48 -5.19 15.44 10.47
N LYS A 49 -5.67 15.65 11.70
CA LYS A 49 -5.09 15.06 12.92
C LYS A 49 -5.14 13.54 12.92
N ALA A 50 -6.30 12.98 12.55
CA ALA A 50 -6.50 11.54 12.55
C ALA A 50 -5.68 10.88 11.44
N THR A 51 -5.58 11.51 10.27
CA THR A 51 -4.76 11.01 9.17
C THR A 51 -3.27 11.06 9.50
N LEU A 52 -2.77 12.15 10.09
CA LEU A 52 -1.38 12.24 10.54
C LEU A 52 -1.07 11.19 11.61
N ALA A 53 -1.94 10.99 12.60
CA ALA A 53 -1.77 9.92 13.58
C ALA A 53 -1.72 8.53 12.94
N SER A 54 -2.54 8.30 11.91
CA SER A 54 -2.53 7.07 11.12
C SER A 54 -1.21 6.89 10.37
N LEU A 55 -0.72 7.97 9.77
CA LEU A 55 0.50 7.99 8.96
C LEU A 55 1.75 7.77 9.82
N PHE A 56 1.84 8.44 10.98
CA PHE A 56 2.91 8.17 11.96
C PHE A 56 2.84 6.75 12.52
N ALA A 57 1.64 6.25 12.79
CA ALA A 57 1.47 4.87 13.23
C ALA A 57 1.93 3.88 12.16
N LEU A 58 1.67 4.17 10.89
CA LEU A 58 2.12 3.36 9.77
C LEU A 58 3.65 3.33 9.68
N ILE A 59 4.31 4.48 9.77
CA ILE A 59 5.78 4.59 9.75
C ILE A 59 6.40 3.80 10.90
N PHE A 60 5.90 4.00 12.11
CA PHE A 60 6.48 3.36 13.30
C PHE A 60 6.18 1.85 13.33
N ALA A 61 4.99 1.42 12.91
CA ALA A 61 4.68 -0.01 12.76
C ALA A 61 5.55 -0.68 11.69
N GLY A 62 5.78 -0.01 10.55
CA GLY A 62 6.72 -0.47 9.52
C GLY A 62 8.14 -0.60 10.04
N LEU A 63 8.62 0.38 10.81
CA LEU A 63 9.95 0.34 11.43
C LEU A 63 10.07 -0.81 12.44
N LEU A 64 9.07 -1.04 13.29
CA LEU A 64 9.03 -2.19 14.20
C LEU A 64 9.01 -3.51 13.43
N PHE A 65 8.30 -3.58 12.31
CA PHE A 65 8.25 -4.80 11.51
C PHE A 65 9.62 -5.13 10.88
N VAL A 66 10.38 -4.11 10.47
CA VAL A 66 11.73 -4.26 9.92
C VAL A 66 12.78 -4.55 11.01
N MET A 67 12.71 -3.87 12.16
CA MET A 67 13.73 -4.00 13.20
C MET A 67 13.64 -5.29 14.02
N PHE A 68 12.46 -5.93 14.08
CA PHE A 68 12.24 -7.12 14.90
C PHE A 68 12.11 -8.38 14.02
N PRO A 69 13.20 -9.12 13.74
CA PRO A 69 13.17 -10.28 12.84
C PRO A 69 12.35 -11.48 13.39
N TYR A 70 11.93 -11.45 14.66
CA TYR A 70 11.12 -12.49 15.30
C TYR A 70 9.74 -12.66 14.65
N TRP A 71 9.27 -11.69 13.86
CA TRP A 71 8.02 -11.83 13.11
C TRP A 71 8.06 -13.02 12.15
N ASN A 72 9.24 -13.38 11.63
CA ASN A 72 9.38 -14.56 10.79
C ASN A 72 9.05 -15.85 11.58
N LEU A 73 9.32 -15.93 12.88
CA LEU A 73 9.01 -17.12 13.67
C LEU A 73 7.50 -17.35 13.84
N ILE A 74 6.73 -16.26 13.86
CA ILE A 74 5.27 -16.32 14.02
C ILE A 74 4.60 -16.44 12.66
N THR A 75 5.17 -15.84 11.61
CA THR A 75 4.53 -15.72 10.29
C THR A 75 4.99 -16.75 9.26
N THR A 76 5.96 -17.59 9.61
CA THR A 76 6.32 -18.76 8.80
C THR A 76 5.32 -19.87 9.09
N PRO A 77 4.67 -20.45 8.06
CA PRO A 77 3.74 -21.54 8.28
C PRO A 77 4.47 -22.73 8.94
N PRO A 78 3.78 -23.49 9.82
CA PRO A 78 4.35 -24.69 10.43
C PRO A 78 4.78 -25.68 9.33
N ALA A 79 5.93 -26.33 9.54
CA ALA A 79 6.54 -27.22 8.57
C ALA A 79 5.53 -28.29 8.09
N GLY A 80 5.21 -28.29 6.80
CA GLY A 80 4.28 -29.24 6.18
C GLY A 80 3.02 -28.62 5.54
N VAL A 81 2.80 -27.31 5.68
CA VAL A 81 1.71 -26.58 5.00
C VAL A 81 2.32 -25.54 4.04
N GLU A 82 2.46 -25.90 2.78
CA GLU A 82 3.01 -25.03 1.72
C GLU A 82 1.95 -24.15 1.05
N ASP A 83 0.96 -23.64 1.79
CA ASP A 83 0.06 -22.63 1.23
C ASP A 83 0.67 -21.25 1.36
N ALA A 84 1.18 -20.72 0.25
CA ALA A 84 1.77 -19.38 0.14
C ALA A 84 0.81 -18.28 0.63
N THR A 85 -0.51 -18.53 0.59
CA THR A 85 -1.55 -17.62 1.08
C THR A 85 -1.56 -17.49 2.59
N ASP A 86 -1.26 -18.55 3.34
CA ASP A 86 -1.35 -18.54 4.80
C ASP A 86 -0.29 -17.64 5.43
N GLY A 87 0.92 -17.63 4.85
CA GLY A 87 1.99 -16.71 5.25
C GLY A 87 1.64 -15.24 5.01
N LEU A 88 0.88 -14.93 3.95
CA LEU A 88 0.47 -13.55 3.65
C LEU A 88 -0.57 -13.04 4.66
N TRP A 89 -1.59 -13.84 4.96
CA TRP A 89 -2.62 -13.46 5.94
C TRP A 89 -2.04 -13.27 7.34
N MET A 90 -1.07 -14.10 7.72
CA MET A 90 -0.43 -14.01 9.03
C MET A 90 0.48 -12.78 9.14
N LYS A 91 1.30 -12.49 8.12
CA LYS A 91 2.10 -11.25 8.05
C LYS A 91 1.22 -10.00 8.04
N GLY A 92 0.17 -10.01 7.24
CA GLY A 92 -0.80 -8.92 7.17
C GLY A 92 -1.53 -8.70 8.51
N GLY A 93 -1.96 -9.77 9.16
CA GLY A 93 -2.64 -9.70 10.46
C GLY A 93 -1.76 -9.16 11.57
N VAL A 94 -0.51 -9.63 11.67
CA VAL A 94 0.48 -9.12 12.63
C VAL A 94 0.79 -7.65 12.37
N PHE A 95 1.01 -7.27 11.11
CA PHE A 95 1.25 -5.88 10.73
C PHE A 95 0.05 -4.99 11.09
N LEU A 96 -1.18 -5.45 10.84
CA LEU A 96 -2.39 -4.72 11.19
C LEU A 96 -2.55 -4.57 12.71
N ALA A 97 -2.27 -5.62 13.48
CA ALA A 97 -2.32 -5.56 14.94
C ALA A 97 -1.32 -4.55 15.51
N LEU A 98 -0.07 -4.55 15.01
CA LEU A 98 0.95 -3.56 15.36
C LEU A 98 0.51 -2.15 14.97
N PHE A 99 0.06 -1.98 13.73
CA PHE A 99 -0.46 -0.70 13.24
C PHE A 99 -1.54 -0.15 14.15
N LEU A 100 -2.52 -0.97 14.54
CA LEU A 100 -3.61 -0.57 15.43
C LEU A 100 -3.08 -0.24 16.83
N ALA A 101 -2.20 -1.06 17.42
CA ALA A 101 -1.62 -0.81 18.73
C ALA A 101 -0.86 0.53 18.77
N VAL A 102 -0.01 0.78 17.77
CA VAL A 102 0.71 2.04 17.63
C VAL A 102 -0.24 3.20 17.38
N ARG A 103 -1.25 3.00 16.52
CA ARG A 103 -2.27 4.02 16.22
C ARG A 103 -3.03 4.45 17.48
N PHE A 104 -3.44 3.51 18.33
CA PHE A 104 -4.10 3.84 19.60
C PHE A 104 -3.16 4.61 20.55
N ALA A 105 -1.88 4.23 20.61
CA ALA A 105 -0.88 4.94 21.41
C ALA A 105 -0.64 6.38 20.90
N VAL A 106 -0.50 6.56 19.59
CA VAL A 106 -0.22 7.87 18.95
C VAL A 106 -1.45 8.78 18.95
N HIS A 107 -2.67 8.22 18.91
CA HIS A 107 -3.90 9.01 18.89
C HIS A 107 -4.03 9.96 20.09
N GLY A 108 -3.52 9.55 21.26
CA GLY A 108 -3.48 10.41 22.46
C GLY A 108 -2.58 11.64 22.30
N SER A 109 -1.43 11.49 21.63
CA SER A 109 -0.41 12.54 21.52
C SER A 109 -0.70 13.58 20.42
N VAL A 110 -1.40 13.20 19.35
CA VAL A 110 -1.62 14.07 18.18
C VAL A 110 -2.79 15.03 18.35
N ARG A 111 -3.71 14.80 19.30
CA ARG A 111 -4.87 15.68 19.55
C ARG A 111 -4.48 17.11 19.93
N GLY A 112 -3.36 17.30 20.63
CA GLY A 112 -2.93 18.58 21.18
C GLY A 112 -2.04 19.46 20.29
N ILE A 113 -1.46 18.94 19.21
CA ILE A 113 -0.31 19.60 18.53
C ILE A 113 -0.70 20.40 17.28
N PHE A 114 -1.76 20.03 16.57
CA PHE A 114 -2.08 20.65 15.27
C PHE A 114 -3.34 21.53 15.36
N ALA A 115 -3.33 22.71 14.74
CA ALA A 115 -4.49 23.58 14.63
C ALA A 115 -5.43 23.14 13.48
N GLU A 116 -6.74 23.37 13.62
CA GLU A 116 -7.69 23.12 12.53
C GLU A 116 -7.71 24.29 11.55
N GLU A 117 -6.90 24.21 10.49
CA GLU A 117 -7.02 25.14 9.37
C GLU A 117 -8.06 24.66 8.35
N LYS A 118 -8.89 25.60 7.86
CA LYS A 118 -9.99 25.32 6.92
C LYS A 118 -9.67 25.64 5.46
N ALA A 119 -8.56 26.32 5.16
CA ALA A 119 -8.38 27.00 3.87
C ALA A 119 -7.86 26.11 2.71
N LYS A 120 -7.21 24.97 2.98
CA LYS A 120 -6.63 24.09 1.92
C LYS A 120 -6.97 22.59 2.08
N LYS A 121 -8.15 22.28 2.64
CA LYS A 121 -8.56 20.90 2.99
C LYS A 121 -8.42 19.87 1.86
N TRP A 122 -8.71 20.25 0.62
CA TRP A 122 -8.70 19.30 -0.51
C TRP A 122 -7.29 18.94 -1.00
N LEU A 123 -6.41 19.94 -1.16
CA LEU A 123 -5.02 19.72 -1.57
C LEU A 123 -4.25 18.97 -0.49
N GLU A 124 -4.47 19.34 0.76
CA GLU A 124 -3.91 18.67 1.93
C GLU A 124 -4.37 17.21 2.00
N ALA A 125 -5.68 16.95 1.87
CA ALA A 125 -6.21 15.59 1.84
C ALA A 125 -5.63 14.78 0.67
N PHE A 126 -5.44 15.39 -0.50
CA PHE A 126 -4.85 14.72 -1.66
C PHE A 126 -3.39 14.30 -1.42
N LEU A 127 -2.55 15.21 -0.91
CA LEU A 127 -1.14 14.92 -0.61
C LEU A 127 -1.00 13.89 0.52
N LEU A 128 -1.78 14.03 1.60
CA LEU A 128 -1.80 13.06 2.69
C LEU A 128 -2.24 11.68 2.21
N THR A 129 -3.28 11.60 1.38
CA THR A 129 -3.75 10.34 0.80
C THR A 129 -2.68 9.71 -0.08
N THR A 130 -2.02 10.51 -0.92
CA THR A 130 -0.98 10.03 -1.82
C THR A 130 0.18 9.41 -1.04
N VAL A 131 0.63 10.08 0.02
CA VAL A 131 1.72 9.55 0.85
C VAL A 131 1.28 8.36 1.69
N PHE A 132 0.08 8.39 2.27
CA PHE A 132 -0.46 7.28 3.03
C PHE A 132 -0.63 6.03 2.17
N PHE A 133 -1.21 6.19 0.98
CA PHE A 133 -1.40 5.12 0.01
C PHE A 133 -0.05 4.58 -0.47
N GLY A 134 0.87 5.45 -0.86
CA GLY A 134 2.19 5.03 -1.32
C GLY A 134 2.97 4.27 -0.26
N LEU A 135 3.01 4.77 0.98
CA LEU A 135 3.66 4.10 2.09
C LEU A 135 2.99 2.75 2.42
N GLY A 136 1.64 2.71 2.41
CA GLY A 136 0.88 1.47 2.60
C GLY A 136 1.20 0.42 1.52
N MET A 137 1.32 0.86 0.27
CA MET A 137 1.72 0.00 -0.85
C MET A 137 3.14 -0.51 -0.68
N VAL A 138 4.10 0.35 -0.30
CA VAL A 138 5.49 -0.11 -0.05
C VAL A 138 5.51 -1.19 1.04
N TYR A 139 4.79 -1.01 2.14
CA TYR A 139 4.75 -2.02 3.20
C TYR A 139 4.03 -3.29 2.78
N ALA A 140 2.92 -3.19 2.04
CA ALA A 140 2.23 -4.36 1.51
C ALA A 140 3.12 -5.18 0.57
N TYR A 141 3.85 -4.51 -0.32
CA TYR A 141 4.67 -5.17 -1.33
C TYR A 141 6.01 -5.67 -0.78
N GLN A 142 6.68 -4.90 0.09
CA GLN A 142 8.01 -5.24 0.60
C GLN A 142 8.00 -6.02 1.90
N LEU A 143 7.04 -5.78 2.81
CA LEU A 143 7.00 -6.44 4.13
C LEU A 143 6.03 -7.63 4.16
N ILE A 144 4.88 -7.50 3.50
CA ILE A 144 3.84 -8.54 3.45
C ILE A 144 4.01 -9.47 2.22
N ALA A 145 4.93 -9.13 1.30
CA ALA A 145 5.21 -9.88 0.07
C ALA A 145 4.00 -10.02 -0.87
N LEU A 146 3.15 -8.98 -0.95
CA LEU A 146 1.98 -8.95 -1.83
C LEU A 146 2.33 -9.13 -3.33
N SER A 147 3.58 -8.88 -3.71
CA SER A 147 4.09 -9.11 -5.08
C SER A 147 3.93 -10.54 -5.56
N ALA A 148 3.86 -11.53 -4.65
CA ALA A 148 3.63 -12.93 -5.01
C ALA A 148 2.21 -13.19 -5.55
N PHE A 149 1.24 -12.31 -5.24
CA PHE A 149 -0.17 -12.48 -5.62
C PHE A 149 -0.65 -11.43 -6.62
N TYR A 150 -0.14 -10.20 -6.52
CA TYR A 150 -0.54 -9.08 -7.37
C TYR A 150 0.69 -8.36 -7.91
N PRO A 151 1.30 -8.82 -9.02
CA PRO A 151 2.46 -8.16 -9.60
C PRO A 151 2.10 -6.76 -10.11
N LEU A 152 2.86 -5.75 -9.68
CA LEU A 152 2.65 -4.37 -10.15
C LEU A 152 3.16 -4.19 -11.58
N PRO A 153 2.50 -3.35 -12.39
CA PRO A 153 3.06 -2.88 -13.66
C PRO A 153 4.43 -2.23 -13.45
N ALA A 154 5.36 -2.47 -14.37
CA ALA A 154 6.77 -2.05 -14.29
C ALA A 154 7.03 -0.59 -13.81
N PRO A 155 6.33 0.45 -14.32
CA PRO A 155 6.58 1.82 -13.87
C PRO A 155 6.17 2.08 -12.41
N ILE A 156 5.13 1.40 -11.93
CA ILE A 156 4.63 1.52 -10.55
C ILE A 156 5.51 0.68 -9.62
N ALA A 157 5.93 -0.50 -10.09
CA ALA A 157 6.85 -1.37 -9.36
C ALA A 157 8.15 -0.65 -8.99
N PHE A 158 8.70 0.21 -9.86
CA PHE A 158 9.89 1.00 -9.53
C PHE A 158 9.67 1.97 -8.36
N LEU A 159 8.49 2.59 -8.25
CA LEU A 159 8.20 3.56 -7.19
C LEU A 159 7.94 2.90 -5.82
N ILE A 160 7.47 1.64 -5.84
CA ILE A 160 6.97 0.92 -4.67
C ILE A 160 7.93 -0.18 -4.18
N ILE A 161 8.60 -0.87 -5.09
CA ILE A 161 9.43 -2.06 -4.80
C ILE A 161 10.92 -1.71 -4.82
N ALA A 162 11.32 -0.53 -5.32
CA ALA A 162 12.73 -0.16 -5.32
C ALA A 162 13.30 -0.14 -3.88
N PRO A 163 14.57 -0.56 -3.67
CA PRO A 163 15.20 -0.60 -2.35
C PRO A 163 15.08 0.70 -1.54
N PRO A 164 15.21 1.91 -2.13
CA PRO A 164 15.12 3.13 -1.35
C PRO A 164 13.67 3.60 -1.13
N ALA A 165 12.64 2.89 -1.60
CA ALA A 165 11.23 3.29 -1.39
C ALA A 165 10.87 3.34 0.11
N LEU A 166 11.42 2.41 0.92
CA LEU A 166 11.27 2.43 2.38
C LEU A 166 11.92 3.65 3.05
N PHE A 167 12.81 4.37 2.36
CA PHE A 167 13.44 5.60 2.84
C PHE A 167 12.69 6.86 2.37
N TRP A 168 12.37 6.96 1.07
CA TRP A 168 11.78 8.19 0.51
C TRP A 168 10.30 8.41 0.90
N TRP A 169 9.50 7.35 1.05
CA TRP A 169 8.08 7.50 1.41
C TRP A 169 7.86 8.03 2.84
N PRO A 170 8.58 7.54 3.87
CA PRO A 170 8.55 8.16 5.19
C PRO A 170 8.98 9.62 5.18
N ILE A 171 10.03 9.97 4.41
CA ILE A 171 10.48 11.37 4.28
C ILE A 171 9.40 12.22 3.64
N ALA A 172 8.77 11.76 2.56
CA ALA A 172 7.64 12.46 1.93
C ALA A 172 6.49 12.68 2.94
N ALA A 173 6.26 11.72 3.84
CA ALA A 173 5.29 11.83 4.93
C ALA A 173 5.64 12.93 5.92
N PHE A 174 6.89 13.03 6.35
CA PHE A 174 7.36 14.11 7.21
C PHE A 174 7.28 15.47 6.50
N VAL A 175 7.65 15.55 5.22
CA VAL A 175 7.60 16.79 4.44
C VAL A 175 6.16 17.27 4.28
N VAL A 176 5.23 16.38 3.95
CA VAL A 176 3.80 16.72 3.87
C VAL A 176 3.26 17.15 5.23
N ALA A 177 3.60 16.43 6.31
CA ALA A 177 3.21 16.82 7.66
C ALA A 177 3.75 18.21 8.06
N TYR A 178 4.99 18.54 7.66
CA TYR A 178 5.65 19.82 7.93
C TYR A 178 5.03 20.96 7.11
N LEU A 179 4.81 20.76 5.81
CA LEU A 179 4.17 21.74 4.92
C LEU A 179 2.77 22.15 5.37
N PHE A 180 2.11 21.26 6.11
CA PHE A 180 0.81 21.50 6.72
C PHE A 180 0.92 21.60 8.24
N SER A 181 2.07 21.92 8.84
CA SER A 181 2.15 22.09 10.31
C SER A 181 1.82 23.51 10.79
N GLU A 182 1.89 24.48 9.88
CA GLU A 182 1.40 25.86 10.05
C GLU A 182 -0.13 25.94 9.90
#